data_AF-A0A9P7BKA3-F1
#
_entry.id   AF-A0A9P7BKA3-F1
#
_cell.length_a   1.000
_cell.length_b   1.000
_cell.length_c   1.000
_cell.angle_alpha   90.00
_cell.angle_beta   90.00
_cell.angle_gamma   90.00
#
_symmetry.space_group_name_H-M   'P 1'
#
loop_
_entity.id
_entity.type
_entity.pdbx_description
1 polymer ?
#
loop_
_entity_poly.entity_id
_entity_poly.type
_entity_poly.pdbx_seq_one_letter_code
_entity_poly.pdbx_strand_id
1 'polypeptide(L)'
;MRGTFANVRIKNLMIPSLPDGSRFEGGETLFQPTGEQMSIYDAAMKYVADGTPTVVFGGEEYGTGSSRDWAAKGTLLLGVKAVVAESFERIHRSNLVGMGVLPLQFRNGENAQSLGLDGSEVIDITGLQDGASWRPAIGLGLATLLLAGAVYAGIATGFAGLAYPTQAEGSLLRDGSGQPPAPRRWPHAKA
;
A
#
# COMPACT_ATOMS: atom_id res chain seq x y z
N MET A 1 -5.06 -1.22 16.55
CA MET A 1 -4.02 -0.45 15.85
C MET A 1 -2.67 -1.17 15.88
N ARG A 2 -2.09 -1.45 17.07
CA ARG A 2 -0.82 -2.21 17.17
C ARG A 2 -0.85 -3.63 16.57
N GLY A 3 -2.02 -4.25 16.42
CA GLY A 3 -2.17 -5.56 15.78
C GLY A 3 -2.22 -5.54 14.23
N THR A 4 -2.27 -4.36 13.61
CA THR A 4 -2.30 -4.23 12.15
C THR A 4 -0.90 -4.51 11.59
N PHE A 5 -0.81 -5.41 10.61
CA PHE A 5 0.46 -5.96 10.09
C PHE A 5 1.35 -6.60 11.16
N ALA A 6 0.80 -7.07 12.28
CA ALA A 6 1.56 -7.71 13.36
C ALA A 6 1.54 -9.25 13.29
N ASN A 7 1.07 -9.83 12.18
CA ASN A 7 1.05 -11.29 12.03
C ASN A 7 2.50 -11.81 11.92
N VAL A 8 2.84 -12.79 12.75
CA VAL A 8 4.16 -13.42 12.82
C VAL A 8 4.59 -14.13 11.54
N ARG A 9 3.70 -14.28 10.55
CA ARG A 9 3.95 -14.90 9.24
C ARG A 9 4.16 -13.91 8.10
N ILE A 10 4.06 -12.60 8.36
CA ILE A 10 4.27 -11.59 7.33
C ILE A 10 5.72 -11.63 6.86
N LYS A 11 5.92 -11.62 5.55
CA LYS A 11 7.24 -11.53 4.92
C LYS A 11 7.36 -10.16 4.28
N ASN A 12 7.99 -9.21 4.98
CA ASN A 12 8.25 -7.90 4.42
C ASN A 12 9.43 -7.98 3.45
N LEU A 13 9.22 -7.57 2.19
CA LEU A 13 10.24 -7.67 1.14
C LEU A 13 11.39 -6.66 1.28
N MET A 14 11.17 -5.57 2.03
CA MET A 14 12.20 -4.56 2.32
C MET A 14 13.31 -5.12 3.23
N ILE A 15 12.99 -6.07 4.10
CA ILE A 15 13.99 -6.69 4.98
C ILE A 15 14.83 -7.65 4.15
N PRO A 16 16.18 -7.62 4.21
CA PRO A 16 17.01 -8.57 3.49
C PRO A 16 16.67 -10.03 3.86
N SER A 17 16.90 -10.95 2.91
CA SER A 17 16.81 -12.38 3.22
C SER A 17 17.85 -12.76 4.27
N LEU A 18 17.51 -13.77 5.08
CA LEU A 18 18.41 -14.34 6.08
C LEU A 18 19.60 -15.05 5.40
N PRO A 19 20.71 -15.31 6.11
CA PRO A 19 21.90 -15.95 5.52
C PRO A 19 21.64 -17.32 4.87
N ASP A 20 20.59 -18.01 5.30
CA ASP A 20 20.15 -19.29 4.73
C ASP A 20 19.25 -19.16 3.49
N GLY A 21 19.03 -17.92 3.01
CA GLY A 21 18.16 -17.60 1.89
C GLY A 21 16.68 -17.51 2.23
N SER A 22 16.29 -17.79 3.47
CA SER A 22 14.90 -17.68 3.92
C SER A 22 14.48 -16.22 4.16
N ARG A 23 13.18 -15.98 4.27
CA ARG A 23 12.62 -14.66 4.54
C ARG A 23 12.37 -14.48 6.02
N PHE A 24 12.70 -13.31 6.54
CA PHE A 24 12.24 -12.89 7.86
C PHE A 24 10.69 -12.95 7.93
N GLU A 25 10.16 -13.58 8.98
CA GLU A 25 8.72 -13.63 9.26
C GLU A 25 8.41 -12.78 10.50
N GLY A 26 7.57 -11.77 10.36
CA GLY A 26 7.21 -10.88 11.47
C GLY A 26 6.61 -9.54 11.02
N GLY A 27 6.01 -8.83 11.97
CA GLY A 27 5.40 -7.51 11.75
C GLY A 27 6.40 -6.35 11.75
N GLU A 28 7.52 -6.51 11.05
CA GLU A 28 8.63 -5.55 11.02
C GLU A 28 8.86 -4.97 9.62
N THR A 29 9.57 -3.84 9.57
CA THR A 29 9.94 -3.12 8.34
C THR A 29 11.23 -2.34 8.55
N LEU A 30 11.76 -1.75 7.47
CA LEU A 30 12.88 -0.80 7.52
C LEU A 30 12.33 0.63 7.45
N PHE A 31 12.66 1.46 8.43
CA PHE A 31 12.31 2.87 8.44
C PHE A 31 13.26 3.65 7.51
N GLN A 32 12.78 4.04 6.32
CA GLN A 32 13.63 4.54 5.23
C GLN A 32 14.48 5.80 5.52
N PRO A 33 14.12 6.72 6.44
CA PRO A 33 15.04 7.80 6.79
C PRO A 33 16.38 7.31 7.38
N THR A 34 16.40 6.13 8.02
CA THR A 34 17.59 5.60 8.71
C THR A 34 17.99 4.18 8.30
N GLY A 35 17.11 3.42 7.65
CA GLY A 35 17.25 1.99 7.41
C GLY A 35 17.06 1.13 8.68
N GLU A 36 16.62 1.71 9.80
CA GLU A 36 16.45 0.99 11.06
C GLU A 36 15.31 -0.04 10.95
N GLN A 37 15.59 -1.29 11.30
CA GLN A 37 14.56 -2.33 11.40
C GLN A 37 13.75 -2.16 12.69
N MET A 38 12.43 -2.04 12.57
CA MET A 38 11.52 -1.89 13.70
C MET A 38 10.12 -2.43 13.38
N SER A 39 9.22 -2.43 14.37
CA SER A 39 7.84 -2.82 14.14
C SER A 39 7.16 -1.89 13.12
N ILE A 40 6.27 -2.44 12.29
CA ILE A 40 5.51 -1.64 11.31
C ILE A 40 4.70 -0.55 12.02
N TYR A 41 4.19 -0.82 13.22
CA TYR A 41 3.49 0.18 14.03
C TYR A 41 4.40 1.36 14.39
N ASP A 42 5.61 1.09 14.90
CA ASP A 42 6.51 2.17 15.32
C ASP A 42 6.99 3.00 14.13
N ALA A 43 7.31 2.35 13.00
CA ALA A 43 7.64 3.05 11.76
C ALA A 43 6.47 3.93 11.27
N ALA A 44 5.24 3.39 11.28
CA ALA A 44 4.05 4.14 10.90
C ALA A 44 3.82 5.36 11.81
N MET A 45 4.00 5.22 13.13
CA MET A 45 3.82 6.35 14.05
C MET A 45 4.87 7.45 13.83
N LYS A 46 6.12 7.08 13.51
CA LYS A 46 7.16 8.05 13.10
C LYS A 46 6.73 8.82 11.85
N TYR A 47 6.34 8.13 10.77
CA TYR A 47 5.86 8.79 9.55
C TYR A 47 4.63 9.67 9.76
N VAL A 48 3.67 9.24 10.59
CA VAL A 48 2.50 10.04 10.95
C VAL A 48 2.91 11.32 11.70
N ALA A 49 3.84 11.20 12.66
CA ALA A 49 4.34 12.36 13.40
C ALA A 49 5.08 13.36 12.49
N ASP A 50 5.81 12.85 11.49
CA ASP A 50 6.52 13.65 10.48
C ASP A 50 5.59 14.16 9.37
N GLY A 51 4.28 13.87 9.41
CA GLY A 51 3.33 14.24 8.37
C GLY A 51 3.61 13.59 7.00
N THR A 52 4.41 12.52 6.97
CA THR A 52 4.82 11.84 5.75
C THR A 52 3.80 10.75 5.39
N PRO A 53 3.13 10.85 4.22
CA PRO A 53 2.19 9.82 3.79
C PRO A 53 2.92 8.53 3.40
N THR A 54 2.30 7.39 3.68
CA THR A 54 2.87 6.07 3.34
C THR A 54 2.00 5.31 2.35
N VAL A 55 2.64 4.41 1.61
CA VAL A 55 2.02 3.50 0.64
C VAL A 55 2.43 2.07 0.99
N VAL A 56 1.50 1.12 0.87
CA VAL A 56 1.78 -0.31 1.04
C VAL A 56 1.80 -0.98 -0.32
N PHE A 57 2.81 -1.82 -0.57
CA PHE A 57 2.86 -2.72 -1.71
C PHE A 57 2.51 -4.15 -1.29
N GLY A 58 1.66 -4.82 -2.06
CA GLY A 58 1.18 -6.18 -1.82
C GLY A 58 1.28 -7.06 -3.06
N GLY A 59 1.26 -8.38 -2.84
CA GLY A 59 1.20 -9.36 -3.93
C GLY A 59 -0.22 -9.66 -4.37
N GLU A 60 -0.46 -10.91 -4.77
CA GLU A 60 -1.79 -11.41 -5.15
C GLU A 60 -2.73 -11.57 -3.93
N GLU A 61 -4.04 -11.51 -4.21
CA GLU A 61 -5.12 -11.73 -3.25
C GLU A 61 -4.99 -10.90 -1.95
N TYR A 62 -4.51 -9.66 -2.09
CA TYR A 62 -4.32 -8.77 -0.95
C TYR A 62 -5.64 -8.57 -0.19
N GLY A 63 -5.61 -8.86 1.12
CA GLY A 63 -6.78 -8.72 2.00
C GLY A 63 -7.63 -9.98 2.18
N THR A 64 -7.13 -11.15 1.77
CA THR A 64 -7.78 -12.44 2.10
C THR A 64 -7.77 -12.71 3.61
N GLY A 65 -8.87 -13.29 4.12
CA GLY A 65 -9.06 -13.64 5.54
C GLY A 65 -10.31 -13.02 6.14
N SER A 66 -10.77 -13.46 7.31
CA SER A 66 -12.07 -13.08 7.86
C SER A 66 -12.18 -11.64 8.39
N SER A 67 -11.07 -11.04 8.85
CA SER A 67 -11.05 -9.75 9.58
C SER A 67 -10.90 -8.51 8.68
N ARG A 68 -11.54 -8.52 7.49
CA ARG A 68 -11.27 -7.55 6.41
C ARG A 68 -11.59 -6.09 6.76
N ASP A 69 -12.67 -5.84 7.49
CA ASP A 69 -13.09 -4.49 7.88
C ASP A 69 -12.06 -3.87 8.84
N TRP A 70 -11.61 -4.66 9.81
CA TRP A 70 -10.59 -4.26 10.78
C TRP A 70 -9.21 -4.09 10.13
N ALA A 71 -8.89 -4.91 9.12
CA ALA A 71 -7.67 -4.73 8.34
C ALA A 71 -7.67 -3.37 7.62
N ALA A 72 -8.76 -3.01 6.93
CA ALA A 72 -8.85 -1.73 6.22
C ALA A 72 -8.80 -0.52 7.17
N LYS A 73 -9.55 -0.57 8.28
CA LYS A 73 -9.50 0.47 9.32
C LYS A 73 -8.11 0.58 9.95
N GLY A 74 -7.45 -0.55 10.17
CA GLY A 74 -6.07 -0.61 10.65
C GLY A 74 -5.11 0.10 9.71
N THR A 75 -5.20 -0.18 8.41
CA THR A 75 -4.39 0.45 7.36
C THR A 75 -4.51 1.97 7.38
N LEU A 76 -5.75 2.50 7.44
CA LEU A 76 -5.98 3.95 7.56
C LEU A 76 -5.36 4.52 8.84
N LEU A 77 -5.55 3.86 9.97
CA LEU A 77 -5.04 4.33 11.27
C LEU A 77 -3.51 4.40 11.28
N LEU A 78 -2.81 3.51 10.57
CA LEU A 78 -1.36 3.58 10.39
C LEU A 78 -0.89 4.70 9.43
N GLY A 79 -1.80 5.54 8.94
CA GLY A 79 -1.46 6.68 8.09
C GLY A 79 -1.30 6.36 6.60
N VAL A 80 -1.56 5.11 6.20
CA VAL A 80 -1.43 4.66 4.82
C VAL A 80 -2.47 5.36 3.94
N LYS A 81 -2.01 5.94 2.82
CA LYS A 81 -2.88 6.66 1.86
C LYS A 81 -3.28 5.82 0.66
N ALA A 82 -2.44 4.87 0.28
CA ALA A 82 -2.71 3.97 -0.83
C ALA A 82 -2.15 2.57 -0.55
N VAL A 83 -2.80 1.58 -1.15
CA VAL A 83 -2.30 0.22 -1.26
C VAL A 83 -2.17 -0.11 -2.73
N VAL A 84 -1.00 -0.57 -3.15
CA VAL A 84 -0.73 -1.04 -4.51
C VAL A 84 -0.53 -2.55 -4.46
N ALA A 85 -1.32 -3.33 -5.19
CA ALA A 85 -1.22 -4.80 -5.14
C ALA A 85 -1.33 -5.46 -6.52
N GLU A 86 -0.91 -6.71 -6.67
CA GLU A 86 -1.09 -7.47 -7.92
C GLU A 86 -2.57 -7.82 -8.12
N SER A 87 -3.27 -8.17 -7.04
CA SER A 87 -4.72 -8.31 -7.01
C SER A 87 -5.27 -8.15 -5.59
N PHE A 88 -6.57 -7.90 -5.48
CA PHE A 88 -7.24 -7.72 -4.19
C PHE A 88 -8.34 -8.75 -3.98
N GLU A 89 -8.55 -9.14 -2.73
CA GLU A 89 -9.84 -9.71 -2.34
C GLU A 89 -10.94 -8.63 -2.46
N ARG A 90 -12.05 -8.99 -3.12
CA ARG A 90 -13.10 -8.06 -3.56
C ARG A 90 -13.72 -7.26 -2.40
N ILE A 91 -14.01 -7.90 -1.27
CA ILE A 91 -14.61 -7.24 -0.10
C ILE A 91 -13.59 -6.30 0.54
N HIS A 92 -12.35 -6.74 0.71
CA HIS A 92 -11.31 -5.93 1.30
C HIS A 92 -11.01 -4.67 0.48
N ARG A 93 -10.97 -4.78 -0.86
CA ARG A 93 -10.84 -3.62 -1.75
C ARG A 93 -11.93 -2.58 -1.49
N SER A 94 -13.17 -3.02 -1.37
CA SER A 94 -14.32 -2.13 -1.10
C SER A 94 -14.19 -1.46 0.28
N ASN A 95 -13.67 -2.17 1.27
CA ASN A 95 -13.42 -1.62 2.60
C ASN A 95 -12.30 -0.58 2.60
N LEU A 96 -11.22 -0.77 1.82
CA LEU A 96 -10.16 0.24 1.68
C LEU A 96 -10.71 1.54 1.10
N VAL A 97 -11.49 1.45 0.01
CA VAL A 97 -12.20 2.60 -0.58
C VAL A 97 -13.09 3.27 0.46
N GLY A 98 -13.89 2.49 1.17
CA GLY A 98 -14.78 2.98 2.23
C GLY A 98 -14.05 3.62 3.41
N MET A 99 -12.74 3.41 3.57
CA MET A 99 -11.92 4.07 4.58
C MET A 99 -11.15 5.28 4.03
N GLY A 100 -11.28 5.60 2.74
CA GLY A 100 -10.48 6.64 2.09
C GLY A 100 -9.05 6.21 1.76
N VAL A 101 -8.75 4.91 1.76
CA VAL A 101 -7.46 4.36 1.33
C VAL A 101 -7.58 3.95 -0.13
N LEU A 102 -6.71 4.48 -1.00
CA LEU A 102 -6.77 4.25 -2.43
C LEU A 102 -6.22 2.85 -2.81
N PRO A 103 -7.04 1.91 -3.31
CA PRO A 103 -6.54 0.62 -3.80
C PRO A 103 -6.17 0.73 -5.28
N LEU A 104 -4.90 0.53 -5.57
CA LEU A 104 -4.31 0.54 -6.90
C LEU A 104 -3.84 -0.87 -7.23
N GLN A 105 -4.10 -1.33 -8.44
CA GLN A 105 -3.66 -2.65 -8.86
C GLN A 105 -2.61 -2.53 -9.96
N PHE A 106 -1.53 -3.29 -9.91
CA PHE A 106 -0.58 -3.38 -11.03
C PHE A 106 -1.27 -3.85 -12.32
N ARG A 107 -0.68 -3.54 -13.47
CA ARG A 107 -1.08 -4.18 -14.74
C ARG A 107 -0.82 -5.67 -14.69
N ASN A 108 -1.54 -6.40 -15.53
CA ASN A 108 -1.36 -7.84 -15.66
C ASN A 108 0.11 -8.18 -15.97
N GLY A 109 0.73 -8.98 -15.11
CA GLY A 109 2.12 -9.40 -15.23
C GLY A 109 3.16 -8.44 -14.65
N GLU A 110 2.75 -7.31 -14.06
CA GLU A 110 3.63 -6.39 -13.33
C GLU A 110 3.47 -6.58 -11.82
N ASN A 111 4.57 -6.43 -11.07
CA ASN A 111 4.60 -6.35 -9.61
C ASN A 111 5.78 -5.47 -9.15
N ALA A 112 5.93 -5.32 -7.83
CA ALA A 112 6.99 -4.50 -7.26
C ALA A 112 8.39 -4.95 -7.73
N GLN A 113 8.63 -6.26 -7.74
CA GLN A 113 9.92 -6.85 -8.10
C GLN A 113 10.22 -6.70 -9.60
N SER A 114 9.24 -6.89 -10.49
CA SER A 114 9.41 -6.73 -11.93
C SER A 114 9.72 -5.29 -12.31
N LEU A 115 9.28 -4.34 -11.49
CA LEU A 115 9.55 -2.91 -11.63
C LEU A 115 10.82 -2.47 -10.87
N GLY A 116 11.50 -3.39 -10.18
CA GLY A 116 12.73 -3.10 -9.44
C GLY A 116 12.51 -2.28 -8.16
N LEU A 117 11.29 -2.27 -7.61
CA LEU A 117 10.98 -1.55 -6.38
C LEU A 117 11.50 -2.31 -5.16
N ASP A 118 12.39 -1.68 -4.39
CA ASP A 118 12.98 -2.23 -3.17
C ASP A 118 12.44 -1.58 -1.88
N GLY A 119 11.65 -0.51 -2.02
CA GLY A 119 11.01 0.22 -0.93
C GLY A 119 11.81 1.41 -0.42
N SER A 120 12.96 1.74 -1.02
CA SER A 120 13.75 2.96 -0.74
C SER A 120 13.28 4.18 -1.55
N GLU A 121 12.34 3.98 -2.47
CA GLU A 121 11.89 5.01 -3.38
C GLU A 121 10.91 5.98 -2.72
N VAL A 122 10.91 7.22 -3.23
CA VAL A 122 9.82 8.16 -2.98
C VAL A 122 8.76 7.97 -4.06
N ILE A 123 7.53 7.68 -3.63
CA ILE A 123 6.40 7.36 -4.50
C ILE A 123 5.47 8.57 -4.62
N ASP A 124 5.29 9.06 -5.84
CA ASP A 124 4.28 10.05 -6.17
C ASP A 124 3.10 9.41 -6.91
N ILE A 125 1.89 9.56 -6.37
CA ILE A 125 0.66 9.14 -7.03
C ILE A 125 -0.01 10.38 -7.62
N THR A 126 0.01 10.47 -8.95
CA THR A 126 -0.53 11.62 -9.70
C THR A 126 -1.83 11.25 -10.44
N GLY A 127 -2.50 12.21 -11.08
CA GLY A 127 -3.68 11.92 -11.90
C GLY A 127 -4.96 11.61 -11.11
N LEU A 128 -5.04 12.06 -9.86
CA LEU A 128 -6.22 12.00 -9.00
C LEU A 128 -7.18 13.19 -9.20
N GLN A 129 -6.75 14.19 -9.99
CA GLN A 129 -7.55 15.36 -10.36
C GLN A 129 -8.57 14.92 -11.43
N ASP A 130 -9.83 15.33 -11.28
CA ASP A 130 -10.92 15.16 -12.24
C ASP A 130 -11.50 13.74 -12.42
N GLY A 131 -12.59 13.48 -11.70
CA GLY A 131 -13.34 12.22 -11.64
C GLY A 131 -14.10 11.90 -12.92
N ALA A 132 -13.89 12.68 -13.98
CA ALA A 132 -14.26 12.33 -15.34
C ALA A 132 -13.24 11.35 -15.97
N SER A 133 -11.98 11.34 -15.50
CA SER A 133 -10.93 10.44 -15.98
C SER A 133 -9.88 10.19 -14.90
N TRP A 134 -10.17 9.28 -13.95
CA TRP A 134 -9.15 8.80 -13.02
C TRP A 134 -8.02 8.15 -13.82
N ARG A 135 -6.84 8.76 -13.80
CA ARG A 135 -5.63 8.22 -14.43
C ARG A 135 -4.46 8.18 -13.44
N PRO A 136 -4.57 7.39 -12.35
CA PRO A 136 -3.48 7.26 -11.41
C PRO A 136 -2.24 6.73 -12.11
N ALA A 137 -1.16 7.48 -12.00
CA ALA A 137 0.17 7.07 -12.42
C ALA A 137 1.09 7.14 -11.20
N ILE A 138 1.89 6.09 -11.01
CA ILE A 138 2.98 6.10 -10.04
C ILE A 138 4.20 6.71 -10.73
N GLY A 139 4.70 7.81 -10.20
CA GLY A 139 6.01 8.35 -10.53
C GLY A 139 7.02 7.98 -9.44
N LEU A 140 8.27 7.73 -9.84
CA LEU A 140 9.39 7.69 -8.91
C LEU A 140 9.97 9.10 -8.79
N GLY A 141 10.12 9.59 -7.55
CA GLY A 141 10.62 10.94 -7.29
C GLY A 141 12.06 11.16 -7.74
N LEU A 142 12.37 12.38 -8.20
CA LEU A 142 13.69 12.79 -8.74
C LEU A 142 14.89 12.57 -7.78
N ALA A 143 14.67 12.51 -6.46
CA ALA A 143 15.75 12.32 -5.49
C ALA A 143 16.41 10.93 -5.59
N THR A 144 15.66 9.90 -5.97
CA THR A 144 16.17 8.53 -6.16
C THR A 144 17.07 8.42 -7.39
N LEU A 145 16.85 9.26 -8.42
CA LEU A 145 17.65 9.24 -9.66
C LEU A 145 19.11 9.70 -9.46
N LEU A 146 19.41 10.44 -8.39
CA LEU A 146 20.75 11.01 -8.16
C LEU A 146 21.66 10.13 -7.29
N LEU A 147 21.11 9.23 -6.47
CA LEU A 147 21.90 8.43 -5.52
C LEU A 147 22.41 7.09 -6.08
N ALA A 148 21.86 6.60 -7.20
CA ALA A 148 22.19 5.27 -7.74
C ALA A 148 23.29 5.24 -8.82
N GLY A 149 24.00 6.35 -9.10
CA GLY A 149 25.20 6.36 -9.96
C GLY A 149 25.01 5.96 -11.44
N ALA A 150 23.83 5.51 -11.85
CA ALA A 150 23.45 5.30 -13.22
C ALA A 150 22.53 6.45 -13.64
N VAL A 151 23.05 7.35 -14.48
CA VAL A 151 22.22 8.27 -15.26
C VAL A 151 21.35 7.39 -16.17
N TYR A 152 20.18 6.98 -15.69
CA TYR A 152 19.09 6.53 -16.55
C TYR A 152 18.61 7.78 -17.30
N ALA A 153 19.33 8.10 -18.37
CA ALA A 153 18.90 9.09 -19.35
C ALA A 153 17.56 8.62 -19.93
N GLY A 154 16.45 9.12 -19.36
CA GLY A 154 15.13 9.00 -19.98
C GLY A 154 13.98 8.42 -19.17
N ILE A 155 13.92 8.56 -17.84
CA ILE A 155 12.70 8.20 -17.09
C ILE A 155 12.24 9.37 -16.21
N ALA A 156 11.71 10.39 -16.89
CA ALA A 156 10.52 11.10 -16.41
C ALA A 156 9.26 10.38 -16.94
N THR A 157 9.30 9.06 -17.07
CA THR A 157 8.14 8.25 -17.45
C THR A 157 7.36 7.98 -16.19
N GLY A 158 6.25 8.70 -16.00
CA GLY A 158 5.21 8.21 -15.11
C GLY A 158 4.87 6.78 -15.51
N PHE A 159 4.89 5.84 -14.56
CA PHE A 159 4.33 4.52 -14.78
C PHE A 159 2.81 4.71 -14.87
N ALA A 160 2.32 4.90 -16.10
CA ALA A 160 0.96 4.55 -16.43
C ALA A 160 0.93 3.01 -16.29
N GLY A 161 0.58 2.49 -15.12
CA GLY A 161 0.81 1.08 -14.78
C GLY A 161 -0.27 0.48 -13.88
N LEU A 162 -1.32 1.23 -13.55
CA LEU A 162 -2.30 0.78 -12.57
C LEU A 162 -3.71 0.64 -13.16
N ALA A 163 -4.42 -0.42 -12.77
CA ALA A 163 -5.84 -0.55 -13.03
C ALA A 163 -6.66 0.31 -12.06
N TYR A 164 -7.74 0.88 -12.58
CA TYR A 164 -8.47 2.01 -12.00
C TYR A 164 -9.44 1.60 -10.87
N PRO A 165 -9.69 2.47 -9.88
CA PRO A 165 -10.94 2.46 -9.14
C PRO A 165 -12.11 2.62 -10.13
N THR A 166 -13.19 1.89 -9.92
CA THR A 166 -14.45 2.10 -10.66
C THR A 166 -14.97 3.51 -10.40
N GLN A 167 -15.79 4.08 -11.29
CA GLN A 167 -16.36 5.42 -11.07
C GLN A 167 -17.07 5.55 -9.71
N ALA A 168 -17.77 4.50 -9.27
CA ALA A 168 -18.43 4.44 -7.98
C ALA A 168 -17.44 4.56 -6.79
N GLU A 169 -16.28 3.92 -6.90
CA GLU A 169 -15.22 4.02 -5.89
C GLU A 169 -14.55 5.41 -5.92
N GLY A 170 -14.37 5.97 -7.12
CA GLY A 170 -13.88 7.33 -7.28
C GLY A 170 -14.76 8.38 -6.60
N SER A 171 -16.09 8.23 -6.61
CA SER A 171 -17.00 9.09 -5.86
C SER A 171 -16.85 8.97 -4.34
N LEU A 172 -16.73 7.75 -3.81
CA LEU A 172 -16.57 7.51 -2.36
C LEU A 172 -15.24 8.02 -1.80
N LEU A 173 -14.19 8.07 -2.61
CA LEU A 173 -12.91 8.65 -2.22
C LEU A 173 -12.95 10.20 -2.17
N ARG A 174 -13.85 10.84 -2.92
CA ARG A 174 -13.95 12.31 -3.04
C ARG A 174 -14.70 12.96 -1.91
N ASP A 175 -15.76 12.31 -1.45
CA ASP A 175 -16.65 12.89 -0.44
C ASP A 175 -16.05 12.86 0.97
N GLY A 176 -14.94 12.12 1.19
CA GLY A 176 -14.33 11.92 2.51
C GLY A 176 -15.31 11.28 3.52
N SER A 177 -16.47 10.84 3.04
CA SER A 177 -17.64 10.41 3.79
C SER A 177 -17.79 8.90 3.77
N GLY A 178 -16.68 8.20 3.50
CA GLY A 178 -16.48 6.78 3.75
C GLY A 178 -16.76 6.41 5.21
N GLN A 179 -18.01 6.52 5.59
CA GLN A 179 -18.54 5.89 6.77
C GLN A 179 -18.62 4.42 6.39
N PRO A 180 -17.97 3.52 7.14
CA PRO A 180 -18.09 2.10 6.85
C PRO A 180 -19.57 1.77 6.72
N PRO A 181 -20.00 0.94 5.75
CA PRO A 181 -21.36 0.45 5.75
C PRO A 181 -21.66 -0.08 7.15
N ALA A 182 -22.74 0.40 7.77
CA ALA A 182 -23.11 0.00 9.13
C ALA A 182 -23.02 -1.53 9.24
N PRO A 183 -22.42 -2.09 10.30
CA PRO A 183 -22.17 -3.53 10.39
C PRO A 183 -23.52 -4.25 10.29
N ARG A 184 -23.77 -4.89 9.14
CA ARG A 184 -24.88 -5.83 9.01
C ARG A 184 -24.52 -6.99 9.94
N ARG A 185 -25.20 -7.07 11.09
CA ARG A 185 -25.17 -8.26 11.94
C ARG A 185 -25.42 -9.49 11.04
N TRP A 186 -24.39 -10.29 10.81
CA TRP A 186 -24.54 -11.64 10.29
C TRP A 186 -24.10 -12.64 11.36
N PRO A 187 -24.86 -13.73 11.57
CA PRO A 187 -24.66 -14.63 12.68
C PRO A 187 -23.49 -15.59 12.38
N HIS A 188 -22.61 -15.73 13.37
CA HIS A 188 -21.59 -16.78 13.52
C HIS A 188 -20.48 -16.84 12.45
N ALA A 189 -19.33 -16.26 12.76
CA ALA A 189 -18.04 -16.67 12.22
C ALA A 189 -17.28 -17.47 13.29
N LYS A 190 -16.98 -18.74 13.00
CA LYS A 190 -15.85 -19.45 13.61
C LYS A 190 -14.61 -19.19 12.75
N ALA A 191 -13.48 -19.05 13.45
CA ALA A 191 -12.16 -18.56 13.03
C ALA A 191 -11.71 -18.91 11.61
#